data_AF-A0A0N0NBZ5-F1
#
_entry.id   AF-A0A0N0NBZ5-F1
#
_cell.length_a   1.000
_cell.length_b   1.000
_cell.length_c   1.000
_cell.angle_alpha   90.00
_cell.angle_beta   90.00
_cell.angle_gamma   90.00
#
_symmetry.space_group_name_H-M   'P 1'
#
loop_
_entity.id
_entity.type
_entity.pdbx_description
1 polymer ?
#
loop_
_entity_poly.entity_id
_entity_poly.type
_entity_poly.pdbx_seq_one_letter_code
_entity_poly.pdbx_strand_id
1 'polypeptide(L)'
;MTTSREQRPLPDGTRDAAVARLEQENAQLRYAVGSHAVVDQAIGVLVAVHRIPPRAGFEVLREVSQHTNIKLHTIAEMTIGWALGQSLPETVGHALGRAVQRCSWRDDAPGRRG
;
A
#
# COMPACT_ATOMS: atom_id res chain seq x y z
N MET A 1 -50.41 13.45 38.19
CA MET A 1 -49.21 12.88 38.82
C MET A 1 -48.56 11.93 37.83
N THR A 2 -47.41 12.35 37.31
CA THR A 2 -46.58 11.69 36.31
C THR A 2 -45.85 10.49 36.91
N THR A 3 -46.12 9.27 36.44
CA THR A 3 -45.22 8.15 36.69
C THR A 3 -44.07 8.23 35.70
N SER A 4 -42.95 8.70 36.24
CA SER A 4 -41.66 8.86 35.61
C SER A 4 -41.21 7.55 34.96
N ARG A 5 -40.96 7.60 33.65
CA ARG A 5 -40.36 6.52 32.88
C ARG A 5 -38.91 6.39 33.32
N GLU A 6 -38.62 5.45 34.21
CA GLU A 6 -37.25 5.08 34.57
C GLU A 6 -36.52 4.61 33.30
N GLN A 7 -35.57 5.42 32.86
CA GLN A 7 -34.59 5.03 31.87
C GLN A 7 -33.76 3.91 32.48
N ARG A 8 -33.99 2.67 32.02
CA ARG A 8 -33.16 1.52 32.36
C ARG A 8 -31.71 1.82 31.90
N PRO A 9 -30.72 1.87 32.81
CA PRO A 9 -29.33 2.04 32.41
C PRO A 9 -28.93 0.85 31.54
N LEU A 10 -28.44 1.10 30.32
CA LEU A 10 -27.78 0.07 29.53
C LEU A 10 -26.49 -0.31 30.27
N PRO A 11 -26.19 -1.61 30.44
CA PRO A 11 -25.01 -2.02 31.19
C PRO A 11 -23.75 -1.48 30.52
N ASP A 12 -22.96 -0.70 31.28
CA ASP A 12 -21.73 -0.05 30.81
C ASP A 12 -20.77 -1.01 30.09
N GLY A 13 -20.74 -2.29 30.49
CA GLY A 13 -19.96 -3.33 29.83
C GLY A 13 -20.26 -3.57 28.34
N THR A 14 -21.45 -3.18 27.84
CA THR A 14 -21.76 -3.26 26.40
C THR A 14 -21.12 -2.10 25.63
N ARG A 15 -21.07 -0.91 26.24
CA ARG A 15 -20.36 0.24 25.65
C ARG A 15 -18.86 0.02 25.70
N ASP A 16 -18.33 -0.47 26.82
CA ASP A 16 -16.90 -0.75 26.97
C ASP A 16 -16.42 -1.85 26.01
N ALA A 17 -17.22 -2.91 25.83
CA ALA A 17 -16.91 -3.95 24.84
C ALA A 17 -16.98 -3.43 23.39
N ALA A 18 -17.92 -2.54 23.09
CA ALA A 18 -18.01 -1.90 21.77
C ALA A 18 -16.82 -0.97 21.51
N VAL A 19 -16.38 -0.20 22.51
CA VAL A 19 -15.19 0.66 22.45
C VAL A 19 -13.94 -0.18 22.24
N ALA A 20 -13.72 -1.22 23.04
CA ALA A 20 -12.56 -2.11 22.90
C ALA A 20 -12.48 -2.78 21.52
N ARG A 21 -13.62 -3.20 20.95
CA ARG A 21 -13.67 -3.74 19.59
C ARG A 21 -13.27 -2.70 18.54
N LEU A 22 -13.79 -1.48 18.65
CA LEU A 22 -13.47 -0.39 17.72
C LEU A 22 -12.00 0.02 17.82
N GLU A 23 -11.41 0.03 19.02
CA GLU A 23 -9.99 0.31 19.22
C GLU A 23 -9.11 -0.78 18.60
N GLN A 24 -9.49 -2.05 18.76
CA GLN A 24 -8.79 -3.18 18.16
C GLN A 24 -8.88 -3.15 16.63
N GLU A 25 -10.03 -2.80 16.07
CA GLU A 25 -10.22 -2.60 14.63
C GLU A 25 -9.39 -1.40 14.13
N ASN A 26 -9.37 -0.29 14.87
CA ASN A 26 -8.53 0.86 14.55
C ASN A 26 -7.04 0.50 14.56
N ALA A 27 -6.59 -0.31 15.52
CA ALA A 27 -5.21 -0.77 15.60
C ALA A 27 -4.83 -1.65 14.40
N GLN A 28 -5.72 -2.57 14.00
CA GLN A 28 -5.51 -3.42 12.82
C GLN A 28 -5.49 -2.61 11.53
N LEU A 29 -6.39 -1.64 11.37
CA LEU A 29 -6.42 -0.75 10.21
C LEU A 29 -5.18 0.14 10.16
N ARG A 30 -4.75 0.72 11.29
CA ARG A 30 -3.51 1.51 11.37
C ARG A 30 -2.28 0.65 11.06
N TYR A 31 -2.24 -0.59 11.54
CA TYR A 31 -1.19 -1.54 11.20
C TYR A 31 -1.17 -1.85 9.70
N ALA A 32 -2.35 -2.12 9.11
CA ALA A 32 -2.47 -2.37 7.67
C ALA A 32 -2.08 -1.15 6.82
N VAL A 33 -2.50 0.05 7.20
CA VAL A 33 -2.10 1.30 6.51
C VAL A 33 -0.60 1.53 6.67
N GLY A 34 -0.06 1.35 7.88
CA GLY A 34 1.37 1.47 8.15
C GLY A 34 2.22 0.44 7.39
N SER A 35 1.73 -0.80 7.24
CA SER A 35 2.45 -1.85 6.51
C SER A 35 2.49 -1.59 5.00
N HIS A 36 1.51 -0.87 4.45
CA HIS A 36 1.47 -0.52 3.03
C HIS A 36 2.09 0.85 2.70
N ALA A 37 2.27 1.74 3.68
CA ALA A 37 2.77 3.10 3.45
C ALA A 37 4.10 3.16 2.67
N VAL A 38 5.05 2.28 2.98
CA VAL A 38 6.34 2.20 2.27
C VAL A 38 6.16 1.71 0.82
N VAL A 39 5.27 0.75 0.61
CA VAL A 39 4.96 0.23 -0.73
C VAL A 39 4.28 1.31 -1.57
N ASP A 40 3.32 2.04 -0.99
CA ASP A 40 2.60 3.12 -1.67
C ASP A 40 3.53 4.28 -2.03
N GLN A 41 4.50 4.62 -1.17
CA GLN A 41 5.53 5.61 -1.48
C GLN A 41 6.41 5.16 -2.65
N ALA A 42 6.86 3.91 -2.64
CA ALA A 42 7.63 3.35 -3.75
C ALA A 42 6.82 3.35 -5.05
N ILE A 43 5.53 3.03 -5.01
CA ILE A 43 4.63 3.16 -6.17
C ILE A 43 4.60 4.61 -6.67
N GLY A 44 4.44 5.58 -5.77
CA GLY A 44 4.48 7.01 -6.12
C GLY A 44 5.79 7.42 -6.81
N VAL A 45 6.93 6.93 -6.31
CA VAL A 45 8.25 7.12 -6.96
C VAL A 45 8.25 6.55 -8.38
N LEU A 46 7.79 5.31 -8.57
CA LEU A 46 7.79 4.68 -9.90
C LEU A 46 6.88 5.44 -10.88
N VAL A 47 5.72 5.89 -10.43
CA VAL A 47 4.81 6.73 -11.23
C VAL A 47 5.50 8.03 -11.64
N ALA A 48 6.16 8.72 -10.71
CA ALA A 48 6.82 10.00 -10.99
C ALA A 48 8.02 9.85 -11.93
N VAL A 49 8.90 8.87 -11.68
CA VAL A 49 10.16 8.71 -12.41
C VAL A 49 9.97 8.01 -13.75
N HIS A 50 9.18 6.94 -13.78
CA HIS A 50 9.00 6.12 -14.99
C HIS A 50 7.73 6.46 -15.78
N ARG A 51 6.89 7.36 -15.27
CA ARG A 51 5.62 7.78 -15.90
C ARG A 51 4.68 6.60 -16.21
N ILE A 52 4.74 5.56 -15.38
CA ILE A 52 3.80 4.43 -15.44
C ILE A 52 2.51 4.76 -14.70
N PRO A 53 1.38 4.14 -15.03
CA PRO A 53 0.14 4.36 -14.31
C PRO A 53 0.20 3.75 -12.90
N PRO A 54 -0.48 4.34 -11.89
CA PRO A 54 -0.43 3.88 -10.50
C PRO A 54 -0.79 2.40 -10.32
N ARG A 55 -1.77 1.90 -11.09
CA ARG A 55 -2.18 0.49 -11.09
C ARG A 55 -1.04 -0.50 -11.41
N ALA A 56 -0.04 -0.05 -12.17
CA ALA A 56 1.08 -0.89 -12.58
C ALA A 56 2.22 -0.90 -11.55
N GLY A 57 2.32 0.11 -10.68
CA GLY A 57 3.46 0.26 -9.77
C GLY A 57 3.62 -0.92 -8.80
N PHE A 58 2.53 -1.42 -8.24
CA PHE A 58 2.59 -2.60 -7.36
C PHE A 58 3.07 -3.85 -8.10
N GLU A 59 2.59 -4.07 -9.32
CA GLU A 59 2.97 -5.22 -10.14
C GLU A 59 4.47 -5.16 -10.51
N VAL A 60 5.00 -3.97 -10.80
CA VAL A 60 6.43 -3.75 -11.02
C VAL A 60 7.23 -4.18 -9.78
N LEU A 61 6.87 -3.69 -8.58
CA LEU A 61 7.57 -4.03 -7.34
C LEU A 61 7.50 -5.54 -7.04
N ARG A 62 6.32 -6.16 -7.26
CA ARG A 62 6.11 -7.60 -7.09
C ARG A 62 6.99 -8.42 -8.02
N GLU A 63 7.08 -8.03 -9.28
CA GLU A 63 7.86 -8.74 -10.28
C GLU A 63 9.37 -8.68 -10.01
N VAL A 64 9.86 -7.50 -9.59
CA VAL A 64 11.25 -7.33 -9.14
C VAL A 64 11.53 -8.21 -7.94
N SER A 65 10.68 -8.15 -6.92
CA SER A 65 10.79 -8.98 -5.71
C SER A 65 10.90 -10.47 -6.03
N GLN A 66 10.06 -10.97 -6.94
CA GLN A 66 10.09 -12.36 -7.38
C GLN A 66 11.36 -12.71 -8.17
N HIS A 67 11.80 -11.82 -9.05
CA HIS A 67 12.97 -12.08 -9.90
C HIS A 67 14.28 -12.04 -9.12
N THR A 68 14.39 -11.17 -8.11
CA THR A 68 15.59 -11.04 -7.29
C THR A 68 15.54 -11.88 -6.02
N ASN A 69 14.40 -12.51 -5.72
CA ASN A 69 14.13 -13.22 -4.46
C ASN A 69 14.39 -12.35 -3.22
N ILE A 70 14.02 -11.07 -3.29
CA ILE A 70 14.12 -10.10 -2.18
C ILE A 70 12.70 -9.75 -1.74
N LYS A 71 12.48 -9.57 -0.43
CA LYS A 71 11.17 -9.19 0.10
C LYS A 71 10.67 -7.90 -0.53
N LEU A 72 9.39 -7.85 -0.91
CA LEU A 72 8.75 -6.70 -1.56
C LEU A 72 8.96 -5.40 -0.77
N HIS A 73 8.82 -5.44 0.55
CA HIS A 73 9.05 -4.28 1.42
C HIS A 73 10.48 -3.70 1.25
N THR A 74 11.49 -4.57 1.23
CA THR A 74 12.89 -4.17 1.01
C THR A 74 13.10 -3.61 -0.39
N ILE A 75 12.45 -4.16 -1.42
CA ILE A 75 12.47 -3.57 -2.77
C ILE A 75 11.83 -2.17 -2.78
N ALA A 76 10.74 -1.97 -2.04
CA ALA A 76 10.11 -0.66 -1.90
C ALA A 76 11.04 0.36 -1.22
N GLU A 77 11.69 -0.02 -0.11
CA GLU A 77 12.71 0.81 0.55
C GLU A 77 13.87 1.17 -0.39
N MET A 78 14.41 0.18 -1.12
CA MET A 78 15.47 0.40 -2.10
C MET A 78 15.04 1.35 -3.22
N THR A 79 13.79 1.25 -3.67
CA THR A 79 13.24 2.12 -4.72
C THR A 79 13.13 3.56 -4.23
N ILE A 80 12.68 3.77 -2.99
CA ILE A 80 12.61 5.09 -2.36
C ILE A 80 14.03 5.65 -2.19
N GLY A 81 14.94 4.86 -1.62
CA GLY A 81 16.34 5.26 -1.43
C GLY A 81 17.02 5.65 -2.74
N TRP A 82 16.79 4.89 -3.80
CA TRP A 82 17.28 5.20 -5.14
C TRP A 82 16.78 6.55 -5.64
N ALA A 83 15.49 6.86 -5.47
CA ALA A 83 14.94 8.16 -5.85
C ALA A 83 15.51 9.33 -5.02
N LEU A 84 16.02 9.03 -3.82
CA LEU A 84 16.73 9.99 -2.96
C LEU A 84 18.24 10.03 -3.22
N GLY A 85 18.72 9.40 -4.30
CA GLY A 85 20.11 9.44 -4.74
C GLY A 85 21.01 8.33 -4.18
N GLN A 86 20.45 7.33 -3.49
CA GLN A 86 21.21 6.15 -3.08
C GLN A 86 21.47 5.21 -4.27
N SER A 87 22.56 4.45 -4.20
CA SER A 87 22.86 3.44 -5.22
C SER A 87 21.89 2.27 -5.11
N LEU A 88 21.35 1.84 -6.25
CA LEU A 88 20.51 0.66 -6.36
C LEU A 88 21.38 -0.53 -6.81
N PRO A 89 21.31 -1.71 -6.14
CA PRO A 89 22.06 -2.88 -6.58
C PRO A 89 21.75 -3.20 -8.04
N GLU A 90 22.80 -3.52 -8.81
CA GLU A 90 22.70 -3.68 -10.26
C GLU A 90 21.64 -4.70 -10.67
N THR A 91 21.55 -5.83 -9.96
CA THR A 91 20.54 -6.87 -10.21
C THR A 91 19.11 -6.35 -10.02
N VAL A 92 18.89 -5.52 -9.01
CA VAL A 92 17.58 -4.89 -8.73
C VAL A 92 17.27 -3.82 -9.77
N GLY A 93 18.24 -2.99 -10.15
CA GLY A 93 18.07 -1.97 -11.19
C GLY A 93 17.70 -2.56 -12.55
N HIS A 94 18.39 -3.62 -12.98
CA HIS A 94 18.05 -4.34 -14.22
C HIS A 94 16.67 -4.98 -14.16
N ALA A 95 16.33 -5.64 -13.05
CA ALA A 95 15.02 -6.23 -12.86
C ALA A 95 13.92 -5.16 -12.92
N LEU A 96 14.13 -4.01 -12.26
CA LEU A 96 13.21 -2.88 -12.24
C LEU A 96 12.99 -2.30 -13.63
N GLY A 97 14.08 -2.04 -14.37
CA GLY A 97 13.99 -1.54 -15.74
C GLY A 97 13.18 -2.47 -16.65
N ARG A 98 13.41 -3.78 -16.57
CA ARG A 98 12.63 -4.77 -17.34
C ARG A 98 11.17 -4.85 -16.93
N ALA A 99 10.87 -4.73 -15.63
CA ALA A 99 9.52 -4.75 -15.11
C ALA A 99 8.71 -3.53 -15.55
N VAL A 100 9.31 -2.33 -15.42
CA VAL A 100 8.73 -1.08 -15.91
C VAL A 100 8.42 -1.14 -17.39
N GLN A 101 9.37 -1.62 -18.22
CA GLN A 101 9.14 -1.77 -19.65
C GLN A 101 7.91 -2.66 -19.90
N ARG A 102 7.88 -3.89 -19.36
CA ARG A 102 6.76 -4.82 -19.54
C ARG A 102 5.40 -4.24 -19.14
N CYS A 103 5.35 -3.46 -18.07
CA CYS A 103 4.13 -2.79 -17.62
C CYS A 103 3.74 -1.59 -18.49
N SER A 104 4.71 -0.81 -19.00
CA SER A 104 4.43 0.27 -19.96
C SER A 104 3.83 -0.26 -21.26
N TRP A 105 4.32 -1.40 -21.78
CA TRP A 105 3.77 -2.05 -22.98
C TRP A 105 2.33 -2.56 -22.81
N ARG A 106 1.91 -2.93 -21.59
CA ARG A 106 0.54 -3.45 -21.34
C ARG A 106 -0.52 -2.35 -21.33
N ASP A 107 -0.13 -1.11 -21.03
CA ASP A 107 -1.06 0.02 -20.94
C ASP A 107 -1.00 0.95 -22.17
N ASP A 108 0.07 0.90 -22.98
CA ASP A 108 0.21 1.65 -24.24
C ASP A 108 -0.47 0.98 -25.46
N ALA A 109 -1.27 -0.07 -25.28
CA ALA A 109 -2.04 -0.64 -26.38
C ALA A 109 -3.01 0.42 -26.97
N PRO A 110 -2.81 0.88 -28.22
CA PRO A 110 -3.63 1.94 -28.78
C PRO A 110 -4.97 1.35 -29.22
N GLY A 111 -6.01 1.51 -28.39
CA GLY A 111 -7.33 1.02 -28.78
C GLY A 111 -8.40 1.05 -27.69
N ARG A 112 -8.83 2.24 -27.29
CA ARG A 112 -10.19 2.51 -26.75
C ARG A 112 -10.43 4.01 -26.56
N ARG A 113 -10.35 4.76 -27.65
CA ARG A 113 -11.10 6.02 -27.79
C ARG A 113 -12.20 5.74 -28.80
N GLY A 114 -13.41 5.53 -28.28
CA GLY A 114 -14.64 5.75 -29.03
C GLY A 114 -15.10 7.18 -28.83
#